data_AF-A0A2J4PSR3-F1
#
_entry.id   AF-A0A2J4PSR3-F1
#
_cell.length_a   1.000
_cell.length_b   1.000
_cell.length_c   1.000
_cell.angle_alpha   90.00
_cell.angle_beta   90.00
_cell.angle_gamma   90.00
#
_symmetry.space_group_name_H-M   'P 1'
#
loop_
_entity.id
_entity.type
_entity.pdbx_description
1 polymer ?
#
loop_
_entity_poly.entity_id
_entity_poly.type
_entity_poly.pdbx_seq_one_letter_code
_entity_poly.pdbx_strand_id
1 'polypeptide(L)'
;PGYFPFYQAGMSFERFVREFADWFSQNRPAAVMIGIRADESLHRFITISSQRKLRFADDKPWTTSAPGGHAWYIYPIYDWKTADIWTWFGKSGLSYNPLYNLMYQAGVPLRYMRICEPFGPEQRQGLWLYHVLEPERWAAMCQRVSGVHCGGVYAGHDNQFYGHRKLDKPAQHTWKSYALFLLDSMPEKTAEHYRNKIAVYLHWYQKKGMMDIPDTQPADIGSKDVPSWRRICKVLLNNDYWCRQLSFSPTKATQYKRYRERMNKKRQQWGILCNDN
;
A
#
# COMPACT_ATOMS: atom_id res chain seq x y z
N PRO A 1 15.51 6.36 -19.02
CA PRO A 1 16.54 6.67 -17.99
C PRO A 1 17.35 7.95 -18.25
N GLY A 2 17.50 8.44 -19.49
CA GLY A 2 18.43 9.53 -19.80
C GLY A 2 17.96 10.98 -19.56
N TYR A 3 16.65 11.25 -19.46
CA TYR A 3 16.16 12.63 -19.36
C TYR A 3 16.31 13.23 -17.95
N PHE A 4 15.97 12.46 -16.90
CA PHE A 4 16.08 12.90 -15.52
C PHE A 4 17.35 12.32 -14.88
N PRO A 5 18.35 13.14 -14.52
CA PRO A 5 19.64 12.65 -14.01
C PRO A 5 19.52 11.93 -12.66
N PHE A 6 18.48 12.25 -11.87
CA PHE A 6 18.21 11.61 -10.59
C PHE A 6 17.42 10.30 -10.71
N TYR A 7 16.82 10.01 -11.87
CA TYR A 7 15.94 8.86 -12.03
C TYR A 7 16.72 7.55 -11.96
N GLN A 8 16.18 6.60 -11.20
CA GLN A 8 16.74 5.26 -11.03
C GLN A 8 15.65 4.25 -11.36
N ALA A 9 16.03 3.14 -12.02
CA ALA A 9 15.10 2.04 -12.26
C ALA A 9 14.53 1.55 -10.92
N GLY A 10 13.20 1.40 -10.85
CA GLY A 10 12.50 1.02 -9.61
C GLY A 10 12.36 2.14 -8.57
N MET A 11 12.62 3.40 -8.93
CA MET A 11 12.30 4.55 -8.08
C MET A 11 10.79 4.64 -7.82
N SER A 12 10.40 4.82 -6.56
CA SER A 12 8.98 5.04 -6.23
C SER A 12 8.52 6.41 -6.68
N PHE A 13 7.22 6.54 -6.93
CA PHE A 13 6.61 7.81 -7.33
C PHE A 13 6.85 8.92 -6.29
N GLU A 14 6.76 8.61 -5.00
CA GLU A 14 6.97 9.59 -3.92
C GLU A 14 8.41 10.12 -3.89
N ARG A 15 9.39 9.24 -4.16
CA ARG A 15 10.79 9.66 -4.29
C ARG A 15 10.96 10.48 -5.56
N PHE A 16 10.36 10.06 -6.67
CA PHE A 16 10.45 10.78 -7.93
C PHE A 16 9.94 12.22 -7.81
N VAL A 17 8.73 12.43 -7.26
CA VAL A 17 8.14 13.77 -7.10
C VAL A 17 9.04 14.68 -6.25
N ARG A 18 9.67 14.12 -5.20
CA ARG A 18 10.60 14.87 -4.35
C ARG A 18 11.83 15.35 -5.13
N GLU A 19 12.52 14.42 -5.79
CA GLU A 19 13.74 14.73 -6.55
C GLU A 19 13.42 15.59 -7.79
N PHE A 20 12.22 15.43 -8.36
CA PHE A 20 11.72 16.26 -9.45
C PHE A 20 11.54 17.72 -9.00
N ALA A 21 10.97 17.98 -7.82
CA ALA A 21 10.80 19.33 -7.33
C ALA A 21 12.14 20.05 -7.17
N ASP A 22 13.15 19.36 -6.62
CA ASP A 22 14.50 19.91 -6.45
C ASP A 22 15.15 20.15 -7.83
N TRP A 23 15.11 19.17 -8.72
CA TRP A 23 15.65 19.29 -10.10
C TRP A 23 14.96 20.41 -10.91
N PHE A 24 13.64 20.52 -10.83
CA PHE A 24 12.87 21.53 -11.54
C PHE A 24 13.14 22.93 -11.01
N SER A 25 13.30 23.07 -9.69
CA SER A 25 13.54 24.37 -9.06
C SER A 25 14.87 25.00 -9.47
N GLN A 26 15.90 24.20 -9.73
CA GLN A 26 17.28 24.68 -9.97
C GLN A 26 17.73 25.71 -8.91
N ASN A 27 17.36 25.49 -7.64
CA ASN A 27 17.59 26.41 -6.51
C ASN A 27 16.91 27.78 -6.64
N ARG A 28 15.90 27.90 -7.51
CA ARG A 28 15.05 29.08 -7.66
C ARG A 28 13.64 28.79 -7.15
N PRO A 29 12.91 29.81 -6.68
CA PRO A 29 11.53 29.64 -6.27
C PRO A 29 10.67 29.00 -7.36
N ALA A 30 10.08 27.84 -7.07
CA ALA A 30 9.27 27.09 -8.02
C ALA A 30 7.96 26.57 -7.40
N ALA A 31 6.93 26.45 -8.24
CA ALA A 31 5.63 25.93 -7.87
C ALA A 31 5.36 24.60 -8.60
N VAL A 32 5.04 23.56 -7.85
CA VAL A 32 4.63 22.25 -8.38
C VAL A 32 3.16 22.05 -8.05
N MET A 33 2.30 22.20 -9.06
CA MET A 33 0.86 22.04 -8.88
C MET A 33 0.46 20.57 -8.93
N ILE A 34 -0.31 20.14 -7.93
CA ILE A 34 -0.79 18.77 -7.80
C ILE A 34 -2.28 18.79 -7.52
N GLY A 35 -3.06 18.08 -8.34
CA GLY A 35 -4.51 17.97 -8.22
C GLY A 35 -4.98 17.01 -7.12
N ILE A 36 -4.42 17.09 -5.91
CA ILE A 36 -4.96 16.33 -4.77
C ILE A 36 -6.21 17.01 -4.23
N ARG A 37 -7.17 16.20 -3.78
CA ARG A 37 -8.41 16.68 -3.17
C ARG A 37 -8.56 16.10 -1.76
N ALA A 38 -9.00 16.91 -0.81
CA ALA A 38 -9.16 16.50 0.58
C ALA A 38 -10.23 15.41 0.75
N ASP A 39 -11.23 15.39 -0.12
CA ASP A 39 -12.32 14.39 -0.19
C ASP A 39 -11.81 12.98 -0.56
N GLU A 40 -10.60 12.84 -1.12
CA GLU A 40 -10.09 11.55 -1.58
C GLU A 40 -9.68 10.60 -0.46
N SER A 41 -9.15 11.13 0.65
CA SER A 41 -8.78 10.33 1.83
C SER A 41 -8.41 11.21 3.03
N LEU A 42 -8.43 10.60 4.21
CA LEU A 42 -7.93 11.22 5.44
C LEU A 42 -6.48 11.71 5.30
N HIS A 43 -5.61 10.96 4.61
CA HIS A 43 -4.23 11.39 4.38
C HIS A 43 -4.16 12.68 3.57
N ARG A 44 -4.97 12.81 2.50
CA ARG A 44 -5.03 14.05 1.70
C ARG A 44 -5.62 15.21 2.50
N PHE A 45 -6.66 14.96 3.29
CA PHE A 45 -7.20 15.95 4.22
C PHE A 45 -6.13 16.46 5.21
N ILE A 46 -5.36 15.56 5.83
CA ILE A 46 -4.27 15.92 6.75
C ILE A 46 -3.16 16.68 6.03
N THR A 47 -2.82 16.31 4.79
CA THR A 47 -1.86 17.06 3.96
C THR A 47 -2.26 18.53 3.83
N ILE A 48 -3.56 18.85 3.74
CA ILE A 48 -4.05 20.22 3.68
C ILE A 48 -4.13 20.84 5.08
N SER A 49 -4.80 20.21 6.02
CA SER A 49 -5.15 20.79 7.33
C SER A 49 -3.99 20.87 8.33
N SER A 50 -2.88 20.16 8.11
CA SER A 50 -1.75 20.15 9.05
C SER A 50 -1.19 21.55 9.31
N GLN A 51 -1.12 21.90 10.59
CA GLN A 51 -0.50 23.15 11.09
C GLN A 51 1.02 23.03 11.26
N ARG A 52 1.57 21.81 11.23
CA ARG A 52 3.00 21.56 11.47
C ARG A 52 3.87 21.69 10.22
N LYS A 53 3.26 21.84 9.04
CA LYS A 53 3.98 21.91 7.76
C LYS A 53 4.43 23.34 7.47
N LEU A 54 5.57 23.47 6.81
CA LEU A 54 6.01 24.75 6.25
C LEU A 54 5.14 25.07 5.02
N ARG A 55 4.51 26.23 5.03
CA ARG A 55 3.63 26.73 3.98
C ARG A 55 4.35 27.82 3.18
N PHE A 56 3.80 28.19 2.03
CA PHE A 56 4.26 29.37 1.31
C PHE A 56 3.90 30.66 2.07
N ALA A 57 2.69 30.71 2.62
CA ALA A 57 2.21 31.81 3.45
C ALA A 57 1.16 31.28 4.46
N ASP A 58 0.93 32.01 5.53
CA ASP A 58 0.03 31.61 6.63
C ASP A 58 -1.42 31.44 6.16
N ASP A 59 -1.86 32.32 5.25
CA ASP A 59 -3.18 32.32 4.62
C ASP A 59 -3.34 31.28 3.49
N LYS A 60 -2.30 30.46 3.22
CA LYS A 60 -2.31 29.45 2.14
C LYS A 60 -2.10 28.04 2.68
N PRO A 61 -3.09 27.49 3.41
CA PRO A 61 -3.00 26.15 3.98
C PRO A 61 -2.92 25.05 2.93
N TRP A 62 -3.24 25.30 1.66
CA TRP A 62 -3.13 24.35 0.56
C TRP A 62 -1.74 24.32 -0.10
N THR A 63 -0.72 24.88 0.56
CA THR A 63 0.68 24.83 0.11
C THR A 63 1.55 24.01 1.05
N THR A 64 2.63 23.45 0.55
CA THR A 64 3.63 22.74 1.38
C THR A 64 5.02 22.92 0.78
N SER A 65 5.97 23.39 1.57
CA SER A 65 7.37 23.51 1.16
C SER A 65 7.96 22.15 0.85
N ALA A 66 8.66 22.05 -0.27
CA ALA A 66 9.42 20.86 -0.65
C ALA A 66 10.68 20.74 0.24
N PRO A 67 11.18 19.53 0.50
CA PRO A 67 12.33 19.33 1.39
C PRO A 67 13.60 20.11 1.01
N GLY A 68 13.84 20.39 -0.28
CA GLY A 68 14.95 21.21 -0.75
C GLY A 68 14.80 22.72 -0.51
N GLY A 69 13.66 23.19 -0.02
CA GLY A 69 13.43 24.59 0.39
C GLY A 69 13.20 25.59 -0.75
N HIS A 70 13.41 25.20 -2.01
CA HIS A 70 13.27 26.09 -3.17
C HIS A 70 11.95 25.91 -3.95
N ALA A 71 11.18 24.86 -3.64
CA ALA A 71 9.91 24.58 -4.31
C ALA A 71 8.76 24.46 -3.31
N TRP A 72 7.54 24.70 -3.78
CA TRP A 72 6.31 24.48 -3.03
C TRP A 72 5.37 23.60 -3.82
N TYR A 73 4.83 22.59 -3.16
CA TYR A 73 3.67 21.84 -3.64
C TYR A 73 2.41 22.68 -3.42
N ILE A 74 1.64 22.86 -4.49
CA ILE A 74 0.44 23.67 -4.53
C ILE A 74 -0.74 22.77 -4.89
N TYR A 75 -1.81 22.85 -4.10
CA TYR A 75 -2.99 22.00 -4.25
C TYR A 75 -4.22 22.85 -4.60
N PRO A 76 -4.41 23.25 -5.87
CA PRO A 76 -5.37 24.30 -6.23
C PRO A 76 -6.85 23.88 -6.12
N ILE A 77 -7.11 22.58 -6.23
CA ILE A 77 -8.47 22.00 -6.20
C ILE A 77 -8.73 21.22 -4.91
N TYR A 78 -8.02 21.54 -3.83
CA TYR A 78 -8.02 20.75 -2.60
C TYR A 78 -9.41 20.56 -1.97
N ASP A 79 -10.31 21.50 -2.18
CA ASP A 79 -11.68 21.55 -1.66
C ASP A 79 -12.73 21.01 -2.64
N TRP A 80 -12.34 20.67 -3.88
CA TRP A 80 -13.23 20.10 -4.87
C TRP A 80 -13.63 18.66 -4.51
N LYS A 81 -14.90 18.35 -4.71
CA LYS A 81 -15.47 17.00 -4.60
C LYS A 81 -15.45 16.30 -5.95
N THR A 82 -15.79 15.01 -5.93
CA THR A 82 -15.91 14.22 -7.17
C THR A 82 -16.98 14.77 -8.12
N ALA A 83 -18.09 15.28 -7.58
CA ALA A 83 -19.13 15.91 -8.39
C ALA A 83 -18.64 17.20 -9.09
N ASP A 84 -17.79 17.99 -8.44
CA ASP A 84 -17.29 19.26 -8.99
C ASP A 84 -16.42 19.02 -10.23
N ILE A 85 -15.55 18.01 -10.19
CA ILE A 85 -14.71 17.61 -11.33
C ILE A 85 -15.57 17.25 -12.54
N TRP A 86 -16.55 16.35 -12.35
CA TRP A 86 -17.41 15.89 -13.45
C TRP A 86 -18.35 16.98 -13.96
N THR A 87 -18.84 17.85 -13.07
CA THR A 87 -19.64 19.01 -13.47
C THR A 87 -18.82 19.99 -14.30
N TRP A 88 -17.56 20.23 -13.93
CA TRP A 88 -16.66 21.09 -14.69
C TRP A 88 -16.38 20.56 -16.10
N PHE A 89 -16.09 19.26 -16.24
CA PHE A 89 -15.95 18.64 -17.57
C PHE A 89 -17.25 18.70 -18.38
N GLY A 90 -18.40 18.42 -17.76
CA GLY A 90 -19.70 18.51 -18.41
C GLY A 90 -20.06 19.92 -18.90
N LYS A 91 -19.66 20.96 -18.17
CA LYS A 91 -19.90 22.37 -18.55
C LYS A 91 -18.87 22.92 -19.54
N SER A 92 -17.60 22.58 -19.37
CA SER A 92 -16.51 23.14 -20.18
C SER A 92 -16.35 22.45 -21.53
N GLY A 93 -16.76 21.19 -21.66
CA GLY A 93 -16.53 20.40 -22.86
C GLY A 93 -15.05 20.07 -23.11
N LEU A 94 -14.18 20.29 -22.12
CA LEU A 94 -12.75 19.99 -22.22
C LEU A 94 -12.49 18.49 -22.22
N SER A 95 -11.37 18.09 -22.81
CA SER A 95 -11.00 16.68 -22.92
C SER A 95 -10.55 16.09 -21.59
N TYR A 96 -10.90 14.83 -21.38
CA TYR A 96 -10.42 13.99 -20.29
C TYR A 96 -10.14 12.59 -20.83
N ASN A 97 -9.53 11.73 -19.99
CA ASN A 97 -9.17 10.38 -20.41
C ASN A 97 -10.44 9.56 -20.76
N PRO A 98 -10.58 9.06 -22.01
CA PRO A 98 -11.75 8.28 -22.43
C PRO A 98 -12.00 7.02 -21.61
N LEU A 99 -10.99 6.50 -20.90
CA LEU A 99 -11.11 5.35 -20.01
C LEU A 99 -12.21 5.56 -18.95
N TYR A 100 -12.44 6.79 -18.50
CA TYR A 100 -13.51 7.06 -17.54
C TYR A 100 -14.91 6.81 -18.12
N ASN A 101 -15.11 7.02 -19.43
CA ASN A 101 -16.36 6.68 -20.10
C ASN A 101 -16.57 5.16 -20.13
N LEU A 102 -15.49 4.42 -20.39
CA LEU A 102 -15.52 2.96 -20.38
C LEU A 102 -15.80 2.41 -18.97
N MET A 103 -15.19 2.99 -17.93
CA MET A 103 -15.49 2.66 -16.54
C MET A 103 -16.96 2.95 -16.19
N TYR A 104 -17.50 4.08 -16.65
CA TYR A 104 -18.91 4.41 -16.46
C TYR A 104 -19.84 3.40 -17.13
N GLN A 105 -19.55 3.04 -18.39
CA GLN A 105 -20.31 2.02 -19.15
C GLN A 105 -20.23 0.65 -18.48
N ALA A 106 -19.11 0.31 -17.86
CA ALA A 106 -18.93 -0.92 -17.07
C ALA A 106 -19.62 -0.87 -15.68
N GLY A 107 -20.33 0.22 -15.35
CA GLY A 107 -21.09 0.35 -14.10
C GLY A 107 -20.26 0.73 -12.88
N VAL A 108 -19.01 1.21 -13.06
CA VAL A 108 -18.17 1.65 -11.93
C VAL A 108 -18.73 2.94 -11.36
N PRO A 109 -19.04 3.02 -10.04
CA PRO A 109 -19.45 4.28 -9.43
C PRO A 109 -18.33 5.34 -9.54
N LEU A 110 -18.70 6.61 -9.77
CA LEU A 110 -17.74 7.72 -9.98
C LEU A 110 -16.62 7.77 -8.91
N ARG A 111 -16.96 7.50 -7.65
CA ARG A 111 -16.00 7.50 -6.53
C ARG A 111 -14.92 6.40 -6.61
N TYR A 112 -15.17 5.35 -7.38
CA TYR A 112 -14.28 4.20 -7.57
C TYR A 112 -13.59 4.19 -8.94
N MET A 113 -13.83 5.20 -9.78
CA MET A 113 -13.14 5.36 -11.05
C MET A 113 -11.72 5.87 -10.81
N ARG A 114 -10.80 4.95 -10.52
CA ARG A 114 -9.40 5.27 -10.23
C ARG A 114 -8.47 4.57 -11.20
N ILE A 115 -7.56 5.35 -11.77
CA ILE A 115 -6.45 4.85 -12.58
C ILE A 115 -5.22 4.80 -11.68
N CYS A 116 -4.67 3.61 -11.49
CA CYS A 116 -3.47 3.39 -10.70
C CYS A 116 -2.75 2.13 -11.20
N GLU A 117 -1.53 1.92 -10.71
CA GLU A 117 -0.80 0.69 -10.94
C GLU A 117 -1.62 -0.54 -10.49
N PRO A 118 -1.75 -1.58 -11.34
CA PRO A 118 -2.76 -2.65 -11.17
C PRO A 118 -2.60 -3.45 -9.87
N PHE A 119 -1.39 -3.51 -9.31
CA PHE A 119 -1.08 -4.33 -8.13
C PHE A 119 -0.91 -3.50 -6.85
N GLY A 120 -1.20 -2.19 -6.90
CA GLY A 120 -1.24 -1.35 -5.72
C GLY A 120 -2.31 -1.86 -4.72
N PRO A 121 -2.13 -1.66 -3.40
CA PRO A 121 -3.08 -2.16 -2.40
C PRO A 121 -4.53 -1.75 -2.66
N GLU A 122 -4.72 -0.53 -3.18
CA GLU A 122 -6.01 0.08 -3.48
C GLU A 122 -6.56 -0.35 -4.86
N GLN A 123 -5.69 -0.60 -5.85
CA GLN A 123 -6.09 -0.90 -7.22
C GLN A 123 -6.42 -2.39 -7.45
N ARG A 124 -5.92 -3.29 -6.60
CA ARG A 124 -6.19 -4.73 -6.72
C ARG A 124 -7.69 -5.05 -6.83
N GLN A 125 -8.55 -4.30 -6.14
CA GLN A 125 -10.00 -4.45 -6.20
C GLN A 125 -10.59 -4.19 -7.60
N GLY A 126 -9.93 -3.34 -8.39
CA GLY A 126 -10.34 -3.00 -9.76
C GLY A 126 -9.69 -3.88 -10.82
N LEU A 127 -8.95 -4.95 -10.47
CA LEU A 127 -8.27 -5.80 -11.47
C LEU A 127 -9.23 -6.40 -12.50
N TRP A 128 -10.47 -6.70 -12.12
CA TRP A 128 -11.50 -7.22 -13.02
C TRP A 128 -11.80 -6.28 -14.20
N LEU A 129 -11.61 -4.95 -14.04
CA LEU A 129 -11.84 -3.98 -15.10
C LEU A 129 -10.88 -4.15 -16.27
N TYR A 130 -9.66 -4.64 -16.04
CA TYR A 130 -8.73 -4.91 -17.14
C TYR A 130 -9.26 -5.98 -18.09
N HIS A 131 -9.94 -7.01 -17.55
CA HIS A 131 -10.56 -8.04 -18.37
C HIS A 131 -11.69 -7.46 -19.24
N VAL A 132 -12.46 -6.51 -18.72
CA VAL A 132 -13.60 -5.90 -19.41
C VAL A 132 -13.16 -4.82 -20.41
N LEU A 133 -12.21 -3.96 -20.01
CA LEU A 133 -11.84 -2.75 -20.76
C LEU A 133 -10.63 -2.94 -21.67
N GLU A 134 -9.68 -3.82 -21.29
CA GLU A 134 -8.39 -3.98 -21.97
C GLU A 134 -7.97 -5.47 -22.04
N PRO A 135 -8.73 -6.33 -22.74
CA PRO A 135 -8.56 -7.79 -22.69
C PRO A 135 -7.18 -8.29 -23.13
N GLU A 136 -6.56 -7.64 -24.12
CA GLU A 136 -5.19 -7.97 -24.55
C GLU A 136 -4.16 -7.70 -23.46
N ARG A 137 -4.30 -6.56 -22.75
CA ARG A 137 -3.42 -6.23 -21.62
C ARG A 137 -3.66 -7.18 -20.46
N TRP A 138 -4.92 -7.57 -20.21
CA TRP A 138 -5.24 -8.59 -19.22
C TRP A 138 -4.56 -9.93 -19.53
N ALA A 139 -4.63 -10.42 -20.78
CA ALA A 139 -3.95 -11.64 -21.19
C ALA A 139 -2.43 -11.55 -20.96
N ALA A 140 -1.81 -10.43 -21.33
CA ALA A 140 -0.39 -10.19 -21.08
C ALA A 140 -0.05 -10.15 -19.58
N MET A 141 -0.93 -9.60 -18.73
CA MET A 141 -0.74 -9.63 -17.27
C MET A 141 -0.83 -11.04 -16.70
N CYS A 142 -1.83 -11.83 -17.12
CA CYS A 142 -1.99 -13.22 -16.69
C CYS A 142 -0.79 -14.09 -17.07
N GLN A 143 -0.15 -13.85 -18.22
CA GLN A 143 1.07 -14.55 -18.62
C GLN A 143 2.29 -14.14 -17.80
N ARG A 144 2.38 -12.88 -17.37
CA ARG A 144 3.57 -12.33 -16.71
C ARG A 144 3.58 -12.47 -15.21
N VAL A 145 2.41 -12.44 -14.57
CA VAL A 145 2.30 -12.32 -13.12
C VAL A 145 1.40 -13.43 -12.58
N SER A 146 2.02 -14.34 -11.83
CA SER A 146 1.32 -15.43 -11.16
C SER A 146 0.28 -14.88 -10.17
N GLY A 147 -0.93 -15.44 -10.21
CA GLY A 147 -2.02 -15.06 -9.30
C GLY A 147 -2.83 -13.82 -9.71
N VAL A 148 -2.54 -13.18 -10.86
CA VAL A 148 -3.35 -12.03 -11.35
C VAL A 148 -4.80 -12.41 -11.55
N HIS A 149 -5.07 -13.57 -12.15
CA HIS A 149 -6.43 -14.04 -12.36
C HIS A 149 -7.17 -14.21 -11.02
N CYS A 150 -6.52 -14.81 -10.01
CA CYS A 150 -7.07 -14.91 -8.66
C CYS A 150 -7.37 -13.53 -8.07
N GLY A 151 -6.48 -12.54 -8.28
CA GLY A 151 -6.73 -11.16 -7.89
C GLY A 151 -7.96 -10.56 -8.57
N GLY A 152 -8.12 -10.77 -9.88
CA GLY A 152 -9.30 -10.33 -10.64
C GLY A 152 -10.62 -10.93 -10.13
N VAL A 153 -10.60 -12.19 -9.68
CA VAL A 153 -11.78 -12.90 -9.18
C VAL A 153 -12.09 -12.54 -7.73
N TYR A 154 -11.09 -12.50 -6.85
CA TYR A 154 -11.32 -12.46 -5.41
C TYR A 154 -11.10 -11.08 -4.77
N ALA A 155 -10.34 -10.16 -5.37
CA ALA A 155 -9.93 -8.93 -4.66
C ALA A 155 -11.07 -7.92 -4.50
N GLY A 156 -12.07 -7.95 -5.39
CA GLY A 156 -13.21 -7.03 -5.37
C GLY A 156 -14.35 -7.41 -4.43
N HIS A 157 -14.30 -8.59 -3.80
CA HIS A 157 -15.39 -9.12 -2.99
C HIS A 157 -14.98 -9.33 -1.53
N ASP A 158 -15.94 -9.15 -0.61
CA ASP A 158 -15.76 -9.51 0.79
C ASP A 158 -15.86 -11.04 0.93
N ASN A 159 -14.71 -11.70 0.83
CA ASN A 159 -14.60 -13.16 0.87
C ASN A 159 -13.55 -13.64 1.86
N GLN A 160 -13.52 -14.95 2.06
CA GLN A 160 -12.58 -15.62 2.96
C GLN A 160 -11.15 -15.70 2.37
N PHE A 161 -10.99 -15.53 1.05
CA PHE A 161 -9.73 -15.73 0.35
C PHE A 161 -8.63 -14.76 0.84
N TYR A 162 -8.94 -13.47 0.91
CA TYR A 162 -7.98 -12.46 1.39
C TYR A 162 -8.02 -12.23 2.92
N GLY A 163 -8.94 -12.87 3.65
CA GLY A 163 -9.01 -12.74 5.11
C GLY A 163 -9.21 -11.29 5.60
N HIS A 164 -9.88 -10.44 4.82
CA HIS A 164 -10.09 -9.02 5.16
C HIS A 164 -10.99 -8.84 6.39
N ARG A 165 -12.13 -9.55 6.40
CA ARG A 165 -13.12 -9.51 7.49
C ARG A 165 -13.50 -10.90 8.00
N LYS A 166 -13.58 -11.86 7.09
CA LYS A 166 -13.88 -13.26 7.39
C LYS A 166 -12.60 -14.08 7.28
N LEU A 167 -12.12 -14.58 8.41
CA LEU A 167 -10.98 -15.48 8.47
C LEU A 167 -11.50 -16.89 8.68
N ASP A 168 -11.10 -17.79 7.80
CA ASP A 168 -11.38 -19.21 7.92
C ASP A 168 -10.08 -19.99 7.92
N LYS A 169 -10.08 -21.13 8.61
CA LYS A 169 -8.96 -22.07 8.64
C LYS A 169 -9.53 -23.50 8.57
N PRO A 170 -8.81 -24.46 7.97
CA PRO A 170 -9.24 -25.85 8.02
C PRO A 170 -9.40 -26.33 9.47
N ALA A 171 -10.40 -27.19 9.71
CA ALA A 171 -10.79 -27.62 11.05
C ALA A 171 -9.63 -28.27 11.83
N GLN A 172 -8.75 -28.99 11.13
CA GLN A 172 -7.60 -29.70 11.68
C GLN A 172 -6.45 -28.81 12.14
N HIS A 173 -6.46 -27.51 11.83
CA HIS A 173 -5.38 -26.59 12.21
C HIS A 173 -5.75 -25.74 13.42
N THR A 174 -4.81 -25.49 14.33
CA THR A 174 -4.82 -24.28 15.18
C THR A 174 -4.41 -23.05 14.34
N TRP A 175 -4.66 -21.83 14.82
CA TRP A 175 -4.20 -20.63 14.08
C TRP A 175 -2.68 -20.59 13.97
N LYS A 176 -1.95 -21.02 15.00
CA LYS A 176 -0.50 -21.18 14.97
C LYS A 176 -0.06 -22.17 13.88
N SER A 177 -0.62 -23.39 13.88
CA SER A 177 -0.25 -24.40 12.87
C SER A 177 -0.63 -23.95 11.45
N TYR A 178 -1.74 -23.21 11.30
CA TYR A 178 -2.15 -22.66 10.02
C TYR A 178 -1.20 -21.56 9.54
N ALA A 179 -0.74 -20.67 10.43
CA ALA A 179 0.26 -19.66 10.10
C ALA A 179 1.55 -20.30 9.59
N LEU A 180 2.02 -21.36 10.24
CA LEU A 180 3.20 -22.12 9.81
C LEU A 180 2.97 -22.78 8.45
N PHE A 181 1.85 -23.45 8.25
CA PHE A 181 1.46 -24.03 6.96
C PHE A 181 1.45 -22.99 5.83
N LEU A 182 0.90 -21.80 6.08
CA LEU A 182 0.92 -20.69 5.11
C LEU A 182 2.36 -20.25 4.79
N LEU A 183 3.23 -20.15 5.79
CA LEU A 183 4.65 -19.81 5.60
C LEU A 183 5.41 -20.89 4.82
N ASP A 184 5.08 -22.16 5.01
CA ASP A 184 5.75 -23.27 4.35
C ASP A 184 5.25 -23.47 2.91
N SER A 185 4.01 -23.10 2.62
CA SER A 185 3.41 -23.19 1.27
C SER A 185 3.75 -22.03 0.34
N MET A 186 4.25 -20.90 0.86
CA MET A 186 4.57 -19.72 0.04
C MET A 186 6.03 -19.73 -0.47
N PRO A 187 6.36 -18.96 -1.52
CA PRO A 187 7.73 -18.90 -2.04
C PRO A 187 8.75 -18.52 -0.97
N GLU A 188 9.90 -19.21 -0.95
CA GLU A 188 10.91 -19.12 0.11
C GLU A 188 11.31 -17.67 0.44
N LYS A 189 11.57 -16.84 -0.57
CA LYS A 189 11.94 -15.43 -0.37
C LYS A 189 10.87 -14.62 0.38
N THR A 190 9.60 -14.91 0.11
CA THR A 190 8.45 -14.26 0.75
C THR A 190 8.24 -14.82 2.15
N ALA A 191 8.32 -16.15 2.31
CA ALA A 191 8.25 -16.82 3.60
C ALA A 191 9.30 -16.28 4.56
N GLU A 192 10.56 -16.19 4.13
CA GLU A 192 11.67 -15.69 4.93
C GLU A 192 11.49 -14.22 5.36
N HIS A 193 10.91 -13.39 4.49
CA HIS A 193 10.57 -12.02 4.86
C HIS A 193 9.52 -11.99 5.98
N TYR A 194 8.44 -12.77 5.86
CA TYR A 194 7.43 -12.86 6.90
C TYR A 194 7.95 -13.47 8.20
N ARG A 195 8.69 -14.58 8.14
CA ARG A 195 9.30 -15.21 9.32
C ARG A 195 10.20 -14.23 10.08
N ASN A 196 11.00 -13.42 9.38
CA ASN A 196 11.81 -12.38 10.02
C ASN A 196 10.97 -11.33 10.75
N LYS A 197 9.86 -10.87 10.15
CA LYS A 197 8.95 -9.91 10.78
C LYS A 197 8.20 -10.51 11.96
N ILE A 198 7.65 -11.70 11.79
CA ILE A 198 6.92 -12.42 12.84
C ILE A 198 7.84 -12.75 14.01
N ALA A 199 9.08 -13.17 13.77
CA ALA A 199 10.05 -13.43 14.84
C ALA A 199 10.35 -12.17 15.67
N VAL A 200 10.49 -11.00 15.03
CA VAL A 200 10.65 -9.72 15.75
C VAL A 200 9.42 -9.42 16.60
N TYR A 201 8.22 -9.65 16.06
CA TYR A 201 6.95 -9.45 16.76
C TYR A 201 6.84 -10.35 17.99
N LEU A 202 7.06 -11.66 17.83
CA LEU A 202 7.03 -12.64 18.93
C LEU A 202 8.08 -12.33 20.00
N HIS A 203 9.32 -12.02 19.59
CA HIS A 203 10.39 -11.68 20.52
C HIS A 203 10.09 -10.42 21.35
N TRP A 204 9.38 -9.44 20.76
CA TRP A 204 8.96 -8.25 21.48
C TRP A 204 7.97 -8.59 22.61
N TYR A 205 7.01 -9.48 22.36
CA TYR A 205 6.05 -9.94 23.38
C TYR A 205 6.71 -10.84 24.43
N GLN A 206 7.65 -11.70 24.05
CA GLN A 206 8.45 -12.48 25.00
C GLN A 206 9.16 -11.58 26.01
N LYS A 207 9.78 -10.48 25.55
CA LYS A 207 10.41 -9.48 26.42
C LYS A 207 9.43 -8.73 27.32
N LYS A 208 8.14 -8.71 26.97
CA LYS A 208 7.06 -8.12 27.79
C LYS A 208 6.45 -9.14 28.76
N GLY A 209 6.99 -10.35 28.86
CA GLY A 209 6.52 -11.41 29.75
C GLY A 209 5.50 -12.37 29.13
N MET A 210 5.19 -12.23 27.83
CA MET A 210 4.31 -13.13 27.10
C MET A 210 5.16 -14.14 26.30
N MET A 211 5.46 -15.29 26.92
CA MET A 211 6.35 -16.31 26.34
C MET A 211 5.87 -16.85 24.98
N ASP A 212 4.56 -17.08 24.84
CA ASP A 212 3.90 -17.35 23.58
C ASP A 212 2.63 -16.51 23.47
N ILE A 213 2.28 -16.11 22.26
CA ILE A 213 1.03 -15.40 21.99
C ILE A 213 -0.11 -16.42 21.85
N PRO A 214 -1.33 -16.11 22.29
CA PRO A 214 -2.45 -17.04 22.17
C PRO A 214 -2.90 -17.20 20.71
N ASP A 215 -3.64 -18.29 20.42
CA ASP A 215 -4.20 -18.52 19.09
C ASP A 215 -5.22 -17.44 18.69
N THR A 216 -6.06 -17.01 19.64
CA THR A 216 -7.08 -15.97 19.46
C THR A 216 -7.17 -15.07 20.68
N GLN A 217 -7.56 -13.80 20.48
CA GLN A 217 -8.00 -12.91 21.55
C GLN A 217 -9.23 -12.09 21.12
N PRO A 218 -9.99 -11.53 22.08
CA PRO A 218 -11.02 -10.54 21.77
C PRO A 218 -10.43 -9.37 20.97
N ALA A 219 -11.11 -8.99 19.88
CA ALA A 219 -10.75 -7.87 19.00
C ALA A 219 -9.37 -7.95 18.30
N ASP A 220 -8.74 -9.12 18.25
CA ASP A 220 -7.42 -9.32 17.61
C ASP A 220 -7.37 -9.12 16.09
N ILE A 221 -8.52 -9.19 15.42
CA ILE A 221 -8.67 -8.85 14.00
C ILE A 221 -9.02 -7.37 13.78
N GLY A 222 -9.15 -6.59 14.85
CA GLY A 222 -9.49 -5.17 14.80
C GLY A 222 -8.31 -4.27 14.38
N SER A 223 -8.54 -2.96 14.43
CA SER A 223 -7.54 -1.94 14.09
C SER A 223 -6.39 -1.87 15.10
N LYS A 224 -6.68 -2.11 16.39
CA LYS A 224 -5.68 -2.15 17.46
C LYS A 224 -4.81 -3.41 17.33
N ASP A 225 -3.52 -3.27 17.66
CA ASP A 225 -2.60 -4.40 17.71
C ASP A 225 -2.81 -5.19 19.01
N VAL A 226 -3.54 -6.29 18.89
CA VAL A 226 -3.74 -7.27 19.96
C VAL A 226 -3.13 -8.59 19.47
N PRO A 227 -2.13 -9.14 20.19
CA PRO A 227 -1.30 -10.21 19.66
C PRO A 227 -2.02 -11.55 19.59
N SER A 228 -2.11 -12.15 18.42
CA SER A 228 -2.59 -13.54 18.28
C SER A 228 -2.08 -14.18 17.02
N TRP A 229 -2.05 -15.52 17.00
CA TRP A 229 -1.76 -16.26 15.77
C TRP A 229 -2.82 -16.04 14.70
N ARG A 230 -4.09 -15.82 15.09
CA ARG A 230 -5.16 -15.40 14.16
C ARG A 230 -4.83 -14.08 13.46
N ARG A 231 -4.27 -13.09 14.17
CA ARG A 231 -3.83 -11.82 13.57
C ARG A 231 -2.65 -12.02 12.62
N ILE A 232 -1.72 -12.91 12.95
CA ILE A 232 -0.62 -13.29 12.04
C ILE A 232 -1.18 -13.92 10.76
N CYS A 233 -2.11 -14.88 10.87
CA CYS A 233 -2.78 -15.46 9.70
C CYS A 233 -3.46 -14.40 8.85
N LYS A 234 -4.12 -13.43 9.49
CA LYS A 234 -4.73 -12.28 8.80
C LYS A 234 -3.69 -11.49 7.99
N VAL A 235 -2.51 -11.21 8.55
CA VAL A 235 -1.43 -10.50 7.85
C VAL A 235 -0.95 -11.29 6.63
N LEU A 236 -0.78 -12.60 6.77
CA LEU A 236 -0.34 -13.49 5.69
C LEU A 236 -1.37 -13.55 4.56
N LEU A 237 -2.64 -13.83 4.88
CA LEU A 237 -3.73 -13.95 3.90
C LEU A 237 -4.03 -12.63 3.15
N ASN A 238 -3.92 -11.49 3.84
CA ASN A 238 -4.08 -10.18 3.21
C ASN A 238 -2.93 -9.81 2.27
N ASN A 239 -1.86 -10.61 2.20
CA ASN A 239 -0.59 -10.26 1.58
C ASN A 239 -0.07 -8.90 2.07
N ASP A 240 -0.20 -8.63 3.38
CA ASP A 240 0.35 -7.42 4.01
C ASP A 240 1.86 -7.59 4.13
N TYR A 241 2.57 -7.40 3.02
CA TYR A 241 4.00 -7.64 2.91
C TYR A 241 4.77 -6.93 4.01
N TRP A 242 4.45 -5.67 4.32
CA TRP A 242 5.18 -4.93 5.34
C TRP A 242 4.79 -5.27 6.78
N CYS A 243 3.78 -6.13 6.98
CA CYS A 243 3.23 -6.49 8.28
C CYS A 243 2.72 -5.25 9.04
N ARG A 244 2.07 -4.30 8.36
CA ARG A 244 1.56 -3.07 8.97
C ARG A 244 0.57 -3.35 10.10
N GLN A 245 -0.23 -4.42 9.96
CA GLN A 245 -1.13 -4.85 11.03
C GLN A 245 -0.40 -5.38 12.28
N LEU A 246 0.88 -5.77 12.18
CA LEU A 246 1.74 -6.13 13.32
C LEU A 246 2.64 -4.96 13.75
N SER A 247 2.17 -3.73 13.54
CA SER A 247 2.85 -2.49 13.94
C SER A 247 4.21 -2.23 13.26
N PHE A 248 4.43 -2.79 12.06
CA PHE A 248 5.63 -2.50 11.26
C PHE A 248 5.41 -1.39 10.24
N SER A 249 6.43 -0.57 10.05
CA SER A 249 6.51 0.38 8.95
C SER A 249 7.27 -0.20 7.74
N PRO A 250 6.96 0.24 6.50
CA PRO A 250 7.75 -0.09 5.33
C PRO A 250 9.23 0.26 5.51
N THR A 251 10.11 -0.65 5.08
CA THR A 251 11.56 -0.39 5.09
C THR A 251 11.96 0.23 3.76
N LYS A 252 12.81 1.27 3.80
CA LYS A 252 13.33 1.90 2.57
C LYS A 252 14.01 0.84 1.69
N ALA A 253 13.70 0.84 0.39
CA ALA A 253 14.20 -0.16 -0.55
C ALA A 253 15.74 -0.31 -0.51
N THR A 254 16.46 0.81 -0.42
CA THR A 254 17.94 0.84 -0.31
C THR A 254 18.50 0.14 0.92
N GLN A 255 17.72 0.07 2.01
CA GLN A 255 18.12 -0.56 3.27
C GLN A 255 17.54 -1.96 3.45
N TYR A 256 16.67 -2.41 2.54
CA TYR A 256 15.89 -3.63 2.71
C TYR A 256 16.77 -4.88 2.77
N LYS A 257 17.78 -5.00 1.88
CA LYS A 257 18.71 -6.13 1.88
C LYS A 257 19.45 -6.25 3.23
N ARG A 258 20.06 -5.15 3.69
CA ARG A 258 20.76 -5.07 4.97
C ARG A 258 19.83 -5.37 6.15
N TYR A 259 18.60 -4.85 6.11
CA TYR A 259 17.59 -5.13 7.13
C TYR A 259 17.28 -6.62 7.20
N ARG A 260 17.02 -7.27 6.06
CA ARG A 260 16.67 -8.69 5.97
C ARG A 260 17.81 -9.57 6.52
N GLU A 261 19.04 -9.35 6.09
CA GLU A 261 20.21 -10.10 6.57
C GLU A 261 20.40 -9.95 8.09
N ARG A 262 20.25 -8.72 8.61
CA ARG A 262 20.35 -8.45 10.05
C ARG A 262 19.24 -9.15 10.83
N MET A 263 18.00 -9.11 10.36
CA MET A 263 16.88 -9.77 11.04
C MET A 263 16.99 -11.29 10.98
N ASN A 264 17.50 -11.85 9.88
CA ASN A 264 17.74 -13.29 9.78
C ASN A 264 18.74 -13.76 10.84
N LYS A 265 19.88 -13.07 10.99
CA LYS A 265 20.87 -13.39 12.04
C LYS A 265 20.26 -13.30 13.45
N LYS A 266 19.45 -12.27 13.73
CA LYS A 266 18.79 -12.12 15.03
C LYS A 266 17.75 -13.21 15.29
N ARG A 267 16.97 -13.57 14.27
CA ARG A 267 15.99 -14.66 14.35
C ARG A 267 16.67 -15.98 14.76
N GLN A 268 17.80 -16.30 14.13
CA GLN A 268 18.64 -17.45 14.47
C GLN A 268 19.14 -17.39 15.91
N GLN A 269 19.60 -16.22 16.38
CA GLN A 269 20.01 -16.03 17.78
C GLN A 269 18.86 -16.21 18.78
N TRP A 270 17.62 -15.90 18.39
CA TRP A 270 16.45 -16.06 19.24
C TRP A 270 15.84 -17.46 19.19
N GLY A 271 16.20 -18.29 18.21
CA GLY A 271 15.60 -19.61 18.02
C GLY A 271 14.10 -19.57 17.65
N ILE A 272 13.61 -18.46 17.07
CA ILE A 272 12.19 -18.28 16.75
C ILE A 272 11.96 -18.46 15.26
N LEU A 273 11.12 -19.41 14.84
CA LEU A 273 10.81 -19.65 13.42
C LEU A 273 12.09 -19.80 12.56
N CYS A 274 13.09 -20.47 13.12
CA CYS A 274 14.24 -20.94 12.37
C CYS A 274 13.80 -22.16 11.58
N ASN A 275 14.26 -22.29 10.33
CA ASN A 275 14.05 -23.53 9.61
C ASN A 275 14.91 -24.58 10.33
N ASP A 276 14.28 -25.49 11.06
CA ASP A 276 14.91 -26.76 11.38
C ASP A 276 15.05 -27.48 10.04
N ASN A 277 16.29 -27.76 9.64
CA ASN A 277 16.53 -28.66 8.51
C ASN A 277 15.91 -30.03 8.81
#